data_AF-A0A7C2YKK0-F1
#
_entry.id   AF-A0A7C2YKK0-F1
#
_cell.length_a   1.000
_cell.length_b   1.000
_cell.length_c   1.000
_cell.angle_alpha   90.00
_cell.angle_beta   90.00
_cell.angle_gamma   90.00
#
_symmetry.space_group_name_H-M   'P 1'
#
loop_
_entity.id
_entity.type
_entity.pdbx_description
1 polymer ?
#
loop_
_entity_poly.entity_id
_entity_poly.type
_entity_poly.pdbx_seq_one_letter_code
_entity_poly.pdbx_strand_id
1 'polypeptide(L)'
;MKSTVRLLLAALLATSLAFSPLYAFPQQDTQKDQQQDQKKDQKQKPKDKKSDVEQIGNRDVGGGLNFYSLEREIALGKYYAQEIERSVKLVDDPIVSEYVNRVGQNLVRNSDAKVPFTIKVIDSDEINAFALPGGFFYVNSGLVLRADEESELAGVMAHEIAHVTARHVTKNLSKAELAQWAMLPLLIFGPGGWAGYGIYQASNFFVPVAFLKFSRDAEREADFLGLQYMYKTGYDPNSYVSFFEKIRAEERRRPGSIPKIFASHPPTPERIQNTQTEIARILPERNEYVVTRSEFDMVKARLAEIQAGSKAKEQEEGKPTLRKRTEQDKDKDKKGKEQKTEDDDRPVLKRRP
;
A
#
# COMPACT_ATOMS: atom_id res chain seq x y z
N MET A 1 23.29 -31.28 -38.18
CA MET A 1 24.23 -32.43 -38.28
C MET A 1 25.65 -31.89 -38.39
N LYS A 2 26.54 -32.36 -37.49
CA LYS A 2 28.03 -32.31 -37.52
C LYS A 2 28.66 -30.93 -37.21
N SER A 3 29.14 -30.68 -35.99
CA SER A 3 30.37 -31.20 -35.34
C SER A 3 31.65 -30.63 -35.95
N THR A 4 32.45 -29.89 -35.18
CA THR A 4 33.73 -30.42 -34.67
C THR A 4 34.47 -29.43 -33.75
N VAL A 5 34.86 -29.98 -32.60
CA VAL A 5 35.80 -29.49 -31.59
C VAL A 5 37.24 -29.73 -32.08
N ARG A 6 38.21 -28.88 -31.71
CA ARG A 6 39.63 -29.29 -31.61
C ARG A 6 40.42 -28.49 -30.57
N LEU A 7 41.06 -29.25 -29.69
CA LEU A 7 42.06 -28.94 -28.66
C LEU A 7 43.45 -28.58 -29.23
N LEU A 8 44.28 -27.89 -28.42
CA LEU A 8 45.75 -28.05 -28.19
C LEU A 8 46.16 -26.95 -27.18
N LEU A 9 46.63 -27.16 -25.93
CA LEU A 9 47.67 -27.97 -25.26
C LEU A 9 49.13 -27.46 -25.43
N ALA A 10 49.84 -27.43 -24.29
CA ALA A 10 51.29 -27.25 -23.99
C ALA A 10 51.66 -25.86 -23.40
N ALA A 11 52.00 -25.67 -22.11
CA ALA A 11 52.98 -26.27 -21.18
C ALA A 11 54.36 -25.57 -21.20
N LEU A 12 54.80 -25.03 -20.05
CA LEU A 12 56.22 -25.03 -19.64
C LEU A 12 56.42 -24.77 -18.13
N LEU A 13 57.28 -25.63 -17.56
CA LEU A 13 57.76 -25.80 -16.17
C LEU A 13 58.69 -24.68 -15.66
N ALA A 14 58.83 -24.59 -14.32
CA ALA A 14 60.08 -24.85 -13.55
C ALA A 14 60.13 -23.99 -12.24
N THR A 15 59.82 -24.54 -11.07
CA THR A 15 60.73 -25.07 -10.00
C THR A 15 61.62 -24.05 -9.25
N SER A 16 61.44 -23.93 -7.93
CA SER A 16 62.52 -24.16 -6.95
C SER A 16 61.97 -24.43 -5.53
N LEU A 17 62.60 -25.39 -4.85
CA LEU A 17 62.37 -25.88 -3.50
C LEU A 17 63.59 -25.51 -2.63
N ALA A 18 63.39 -25.10 -1.38
CA ALA A 18 64.34 -25.29 -0.27
C ALA A 18 63.55 -25.10 1.05
N PHE A 19 63.21 -26.17 1.79
CA PHE A 19 63.97 -26.86 2.86
C PHE A 19 64.04 -26.08 4.19
N SER A 20 63.38 -26.65 5.21
CA SER A 20 63.25 -26.18 6.60
C SER A 20 64.50 -26.45 7.47
N PRO A 21 64.51 -26.00 8.73
CA PRO A 21 64.42 -26.99 9.82
C PRO A 21 63.51 -26.60 11.01
N LEU A 22 63.08 -27.64 11.73
CA LEU A 22 62.34 -27.63 13.00
C LEU A 22 63.18 -27.12 14.20
N TYR A 23 62.53 -26.45 15.15
CA TYR A 23 62.85 -26.49 16.59
C TYR A 23 61.56 -26.44 17.42
N ALA A 24 61.54 -27.14 18.56
CA ALA A 24 60.39 -27.40 19.42
C ALA A 24 60.39 -26.54 20.71
N PHE A 25 59.17 -26.08 21.10
CA PHE A 25 58.55 -25.76 22.43
C PHE A 25 59.38 -25.14 23.60
N PRO A 26 58.82 -24.20 24.42
CA PRO A 26 57.62 -24.45 25.26
C PRO A 26 56.60 -23.29 25.42
N GLN A 27 55.41 -23.63 25.94
CA GLN A 27 54.36 -22.71 26.40
C GLN A 27 54.79 -21.95 27.67
N GLN A 28 54.52 -20.64 27.73
CA GLN A 28 54.21 -19.93 28.98
C GLN A 28 53.43 -18.64 28.71
N ASP A 29 52.58 -18.32 29.68
CA ASP A 29 51.47 -17.38 29.68
C ASP A 29 51.80 -15.92 29.32
N THR A 30 50.87 -15.27 28.61
CA THR A 30 50.44 -13.90 28.94
C THR A 30 49.13 -13.56 28.25
N GLN A 31 48.03 -13.80 28.98
CA GLN A 31 46.83 -12.99 28.84
C GLN A 31 47.14 -11.56 29.32
N LYS A 32 47.11 -10.59 28.42
CA LYS A 32 46.70 -9.17 28.56
C LYS A 32 47.28 -8.41 27.35
N ASP A 33 46.53 -7.44 26.85
CA ASP A 33 46.88 -6.52 25.74
C ASP A 33 46.43 -6.89 24.31
N GLN A 34 45.20 -7.42 24.16
CA GLN A 34 44.47 -7.35 22.88
C GLN A 34 43.02 -6.83 23.04
N GLN A 35 42.82 -5.84 23.91
CA GLN A 35 41.55 -5.09 24.00
C GLN A 35 41.81 -3.59 23.97
N GLN A 36 42.58 -3.09 22.99
CA GLN A 36 42.66 -1.64 22.79
C GLN A 36 43.13 -1.21 21.41
N ASP A 37 42.71 -1.86 20.31
CA ASP A 37 43.07 -1.36 18.97
C ASP A 37 42.03 -1.62 17.85
N GLN A 38 40.75 -1.77 18.20
CA GLN A 38 39.65 -1.82 17.21
C GLN A 38 38.67 -0.64 17.33
N LYS A 39 39.18 0.55 17.66
CA LYS A 39 38.46 1.80 17.48
C LYS A 39 39.33 2.79 16.70
N LYS A 40 39.43 2.59 15.39
CA LYS A 40 39.71 3.67 14.44
C LYS A 40 39.35 3.25 13.03
N ASP A 41 38.66 4.19 12.37
CA ASP A 41 38.48 4.31 10.93
C ASP A 41 37.45 3.41 10.23
N GLN A 42 36.18 3.54 10.64
CA GLN A 42 35.13 3.64 9.62
C GLN A 42 34.98 5.12 9.21
N LYS A 43 35.78 5.52 8.22
CA LYS A 43 35.54 6.75 7.44
C LYS A 43 34.12 6.68 6.88
N GLN A 44 33.18 7.39 7.48
CA GLN A 44 31.83 7.58 6.93
C GLN A 44 31.97 8.16 5.53
N LYS A 45 31.58 7.38 4.51
CA LYS A 45 31.29 7.92 3.18
C LYS A 45 30.33 9.11 3.36
N PRO A 46 30.44 10.18 2.54
CA PRO A 46 29.48 11.28 2.61
C PRO A 46 28.09 10.68 2.47
N LYS A 47 27.28 10.76 3.53
CA LYS A 47 25.90 10.26 3.51
C LYS A 47 25.20 10.96 2.35
N ASP A 48 24.64 10.18 1.44
CA ASP A 48 23.71 10.73 0.45
C ASP A 48 22.65 11.51 1.26
N LYS A 49 22.44 12.79 0.93
CA LYS A 49 21.47 13.65 1.64
C LYS A 49 20.08 13.01 1.69
N LYS A 50 19.74 12.14 0.73
CA LYS A 50 18.50 11.37 0.73
C LYS A 50 18.44 10.24 1.77
N SER A 51 19.58 9.72 2.20
CA SER A 51 19.67 8.65 3.23
C SER A 51 19.75 9.17 4.66
N ASP A 52 19.93 10.48 4.84
CA ASP A 52 20.02 11.08 6.16
C ASP A 52 18.61 11.37 6.73
N VAL A 53 18.21 10.60 7.73
CA VAL A 53 16.91 10.73 8.43
C VAL A 53 16.75 12.07 9.16
N GLU A 54 17.85 12.78 9.43
CA GLU A 54 17.78 14.13 10.02
C GLU A 54 17.46 15.22 8.99
N GLN A 55 17.54 14.90 7.70
CA GLN A 55 17.22 15.84 6.63
C GLN A 55 15.75 15.76 6.18
N ILE A 56 14.95 14.82 6.69
CA ILE A 56 13.52 14.67 6.33
C ILE A 56 12.80 16.02 6.48
N GLY A 57 12.07 16.41 5.44
CA GLY A 57 11.41 17.72 5.32
C GLY A 57 12.24 18.77 4.58
N ASN A 58 13.57 18.65 4.58
CA ASN A 58 14.50 19.56 3.89
C ASN A 58 15.06 18.96 2.59
N ARG A 59 14.73 17.71 2.28
CA ARG A 59 15.23 17.00 1.08
C ARG A 59 14.46 17.42 -0.16
N ASP A 60 15.13 17.39 -1.30
CA ASP A 60 14.42 17.50 -2.58
C ASP A 60 13.86 16.15 -3.02
N VAL A 61 12.70 15.82 -2.46
CA VAL A 61 11.85 14.69 -2.88
C VAL A 61 10.81 15.19 -3.88
N GLY A 62 10.45 14.31 -4.83
CA GLY A 62 9.43 14.61 -5.85
C GLY A 62 9.96 15.30 -7.11
N GLY A 63 11.27 15.50 -7.24
CA GLY A 63 11.92 16.03 -8.45
C GLY A 63 11.84 15.08 -9.66
N GLY A 64 12.30 15.56 -10.83
CA GLY A 64 12.23 14.84 -12.11
C GLY A 64 11.14 15.39 -13.05
N LEU A 65 10.92 14.72 -14.18
CA LEU A 65 9.94 15.14 -15.18
C LEU A 65 8.51 15.06 -14.60
N ASN A 66 7.86 16.21 -14.43
CA ASN A 66 6.47 16.31 -14.01
C ASN A 66 5.85 17.59 -14.60
N PHE A 67 4.80 17.44 -15.41
CA PHE A 67 4.10 18.55 -16.07
C PHE A 67 3.02 19.21 -15.19
N TYR A 68 2.79 18.66 -13.99
CA TYR A 68 1.80 19.18 -13.05
C TYR A 68 2.49 20.06 -12.01
N SER A 69 2.03 21.31 -11.85
CA SER A 69 2.38 22.12 -10.68
C SER A 69 1.74 21.53 -9.43
N LEU A 70 2.16 21.98 -8.23
CA LEU A 70 1.53 21.53 -6.98
C LEU A 70 0.07 21.95 -6.91
N GLU A 71 -0.26 23.15 -7.39
CA GLU A 71 -1.64 23.66 -7.42
C GLU A 71 -2.52 22.81 -8.35
N ARG A 72 -2.00 22.47 -9.55
CA ARG A 72 -2.71 21.60 -10.49
C ARG A 72 -2.87 20.19 -9.93
N GLU A 73 -1.87 19.70 -9.21
CA GLU A 73 -1.92 18.40 -8.53
C GLU A 73 -3.01 18.37 -7.45
N ILE A 74 -3.10 19.39 -6.60
CA ILE A 74 -4.13 19.54 -5.57
C ILE A 74 -5.52 19.64 -6.21
N ALA A 75 -5.68 20.44 -7.27
CA ALA A 75 -6.95 20.58 -7.97
C ALA A 75 -7.42 19.24 -8.58
N LEU A 76 -6.49 18.49 -9.18
CA LEU A 76 -6.77 17.16 -9.73
C LEU A 76 -7.18 16.17 -8.64
N GLY A 77 -6.44 16.16 -7.52
CA GLY A 77 -6.76 15.36 -6.34
C GLY A 77 -8.16 15.65 -5.80
N LYS A 78 -8.49 16.93 -5.66
CA LYS A 78 -9.78 17.38 -5.15
C LYS A 78 -10.94 16.93 -6.04
N TYR A 79 -10.76 16.97 -7.36
CA TYR A 79 -11.75 16.46 -8.29
C TYR A 79 -12.01 14.97 -8.09
N TYR A 80 -10.95 14.15 -8.06
CA TYR A 80 -11.11 12.70 -7.83
C TYR A 80 -11.65 12.37 -6.44
N ALA A 81 -11.23 13.12 -5.42
CA ALA A 81 -11.76 12.97 -4.07
C ALA A 81 -13.29 13.14 -4.02
N GLN A 82 -13.82 14.13 -4.74
CA GLN A 82 -15.27 14.34 -4.83
C GLN A 82 -16.00 13.17 -5.52
N GLU A 83 -15.41 12.59 -6.57
CA GLU A 83 -16.00 11.44 -7.26
C GLU A 83 -15.94 10.16 -6.40
N ILE A 84 -14.83 9.93 -5.70
CA ILE A 84 -14.71 8.80 -4.75
C ILE A 84 -15.73 8.95 -3.62
N GLU A 85 -15.81 10.12 -2.99
CA GLU A 85 -16.71 10.35 -1.85
C GLU A 85 -18.20 10.24 -2.20
N ARG A 86 -18.58 10.38 -3.48
CA ARG A 86 -19.94 10.08 -3.95
C ARG A 86 -20.24 8.59 -4.08
N SER A 87 -19.21 7.75 -4.20
CA SER A 87 -19.34 6.32 -4.49
C SER A 87 -19.01 5.42 -3.31
N VAL A 88 -18.43 5.95 -2.24
CA VAL A 88 -18.02 5.20 -1.05
C VAL A 88 -18.74 5.69 0.19
N LYS A 89 -18.92 4.80 1.16
CA LYS A 89 -19.41 5.14 2.49
C LYS A 89 -18.22 5.47 3.38
N LEU A 90 -18.24 6.63 4.03
CA LEU A 90 -17.23 7.01 5.01
C LEU A 90 -17.61 6.50 6.40
N VAL A 91 -16.62 6.28 7.26
CA VAL A 91 -16.85 5.97 8.67
C VAL A 91 -17.14 7.28 9.41
N ASP A 92 -18.37 7.42 9.92
CA ASP A 92 -18.83 8.63 10.62
C ASP A 92 -18.41 8.69 12.11
N ASP A 93 -17.80 7.63 12.63
CA ASP A 93 -17.39 7.60 14.04
C ASP A 93 -16.19 8.53 14.30
N PRO A 94 -16.35 9.55 15.17
CA PRO A 94 -15.32 10.56 15.37
C PRO A 94 -14.08 10.00 16.07
N ILE A 95 -14.19 8.93 16.87
CA ILE A 95 -13.06 8.33 17.58
C ILE A 95 -12.19 7.58 16.58
N VAL A 96 -12.79 6.76 15.72
CA VAL A 96 -12.05 6.06 14.66
C VAL A 96 -11.41 7.04 13.68
N SER A 97 -12.19 8.01 13.20
CA SER A 97 -11.72 8.97 12.20
C SER A 97 -10.64 9.91 12.74
N GLU A 98 -10.75 10.38 13.99
CA GLU A 98 -9.69 11.16 14.63
C GLU A 98 -8.42 10.35 14.80
N TYR A 99 -8.52 9.11 15.30
CA TYR A 99 -7.36 8.27 15.54
C TYR A 99 -6.56 8.01 14.27
N VAL A 100 -7.21 7.55 13.20
CA VAL A 100 -6.55 7.26 11.93
C VAL A 100 -5.96 8.54 11.32
N ASN A 101 -6.69 9.66 11.39
CA ASN A 101 -6.17 10.94 10.97
C ASN A 101 -4.94 11.33 11.79
N ARG A 102 -4.94 11.16 13.12
CA ARG A 102 -3.80 11.52 13.98
C ARG A 102 -2.56 10.69 13.69
N VAL A 103 -2.69 9.38 13.47
CA VAL A 103 -1.58 8.52 13.03
C VAL A 103 -1.02 9.02 11.70
N GLY A 104 -1.88 9.25 10.70
CA GLY A 104 -1.42 9.71 9.39
C GLY A 104 -0.84 11.13 9.41
N GLN A 105 -1.43 12.07 10.15
CA GLN A 105 -0.88 13.43 10.30
C GLN A 105 0.47 13.41 11.04
N ASN A 106 0.67 12.49 11.98
CA ASN A 106 1.98 12.32 12.61
C ASN A 106 3.04 11.88 11.59
N LEU A 107 2.71 10.94 10.70
CA LEU A 107 3.57 10.52 9.60
C LEU A 107 3.84 11.68 8.62
N VAL A 108 2.80 12.39 8.19
CA VAL A 108 2.91 13.53 7.25
C VAL A 108 3.83 14.61 7.80
N ARG A 109 3.68 15.00 9.08
CA ARG A 109 4.54 16.01 9.73
C ARG A 109 6.01 15.60 9.82
N ASN A 110 6.28 14.30 9.77
CA ASN A 110 7.63 13.72 9.82
C ASN A 110 8.02 13.11 8.46
N SER A 111 7.56 13.72 7.36
CA SER A 111 7.84 13.31 5.99
C SER A 111 8.30 14.49 5.12
N ASP A 112 8.69 14.22 3.86
CA ASP A 112 8.99 15.28 2.88
C ASP A 112 7.74 15.81 2.16
N ALA A 113 6.55 15.70 2.76
CA ALA A 113 5.31 16.16 2.18
C ALA A 113 5.32 17.68 1.95
N LYS A 114 4.97 18.10 0.72
CA LYS A 114 4.87 19.51 0.31
C LYS A 114 3.41 19.98 0.13
N VAL A 115 2.45 19.10 0.40
CA VAL A 115 1.01 19.33 0.26
C VAL A 115 0.30 18.96 1.56
N PRO A 116 -0.82 19.63 1.90
CA PRO A 116 -1.63 19.23 3.06
C PRO A 116 -2.28 17.87 2.80
N PHE A 117 -2.41 17.06 3.86
CA PHE A 117 -3.10 15.78 3.78
C PHE A 117 -4.51 15.86 4.37
N THR A 118 -5.48 15.36 3.62
CA THR A 118 -6.85 15.11 4.10
C THR A 118 -7.04 13.61 4.21
N ILE A 119 -7.07 13.09 5.45
CA ILE A 119 -7.16 11.66 5.70
C ILE A 119 -8.59 11.29 6.10
N LYS A 120 -9.18 10.30 5.43
CA LYS A 120 -10.54 9.82 5.68
C LYS A 120 -10.56 8.30 5.76
N VAL A 121 -11.52 7.77 6.51
CA VAL A 121 -11.72 6.32 6.64
C VAL A 121 -12.93 5.90 5.82
N ILE A 122 -12.75 4.91 4.94
CA ILE A 122 -13.82 4.31 4.15
C ILE A 122 -14.34 3.07 4.87
N ASP A 123 -15.66 2.94 5.00
CA ASP A 123 -16.30 1.72 5.49
C ASP A 123 -16.26 0.65 4.39
N SER A 124 -15.26 -0.22 4.46
CA SER A 124 -15.03 -1.29 3.50
C SER A 124 -14.26 -2.42 4.14
N ASP A 125 -14.72 -3.66 3.98
CA ASP A 125 -14.02 -4.86 4.44
C ASP A 125 -12.70 -5.13 3.67
N GLU A 126 -12.44 -4.40 2.59
CA GLU A 126 -11.22 -4.56 1.80
C GLU A 126 -10.00 -4.02 2.57
N ILE A 127 -8.92 -4.80 2.57
CA ILE A 127 -7.62 -4.38 3.13
C ILE A 127 -6.96 -3.45 2.10
N ASN A 128 -7.24 -2.15 2.19
CA ASN A 128 -6.71 -1.16 1.25
C ASN A 128 -6.46 0.19 1.91
N ALA A 129 -5.53 0.94 1.35
CA ALA A 129 -5.33 2.35 1.59
C ALA A 129 -4.73 2.93 0.31
N PHE A 130 -5.09 4.15 -0.04
CA PHE A 130 -4.58 4.78 -1.25
C PHE A 130 -4.60 6.30 -1.12
N ALA A 131 -3.56 6.94 -1.65
CA ALA A 131 -3.48 8.39 -1.71
C ALA A 131 -3.61 8.92 -3.14
N LEU A 132 -4.46 9.93 -3.30
CA LEU A 132 -4.61 10.68 -4.52
C LEU A 132 -3.58 11.82 -4.60
N PRO A 133 -3.35 12.36 -5.81
CA PRO A 133 -2.62 13.61 -6.00
C PRO A 133 -3.02 14.69 -4.99
N GLY A 134 -2.07 15.45 -4.46
CA GLY A 134 -2.40 16.58 -3.59
C GLY A 134 -2.84 16.22 -2.17
N GLY A 135 -2.62 14.99 -1.71
CA GLY A 135 -2.72 14.61 -0.30
C GLY A 135 -4.11 14.14 0.17
N PHE A 136 -5.04 13.83 -0.73
CA PHE A 136 -6.30 13.19 -0.34
C PHE A 136 -6.06 11.69 -0.12
N PHE A 137 -6.16 11.25 1.13
CA PHE A 137 -5.71 9.93 1.55
C PHE A 137 -6.86 9.16 2.21
N TYR A 138 -7.15 7.98 1.68
CA TYR A 138 -8.22 7.11 2.17
C TYR A 138 -7.65 5.82 2.74
N VAL A 139 -8.17 5.43 3.91
CA VAL A 139 -7.83 4.19 4.60
C VAL A 139 -9.11 3.38 4.74
N ASN A 140 -9.13 2.14 4.26
CA ASN A 140 -10.30 1.28 4.46
C ASN A 140 -10.32 0.71 5.89
N SER A 141 -11.50 0.61 6.48
CA SER A 141 -11.70 -0.01 7.79
C SER A 141 -11.15 -1.45 7.85
N GLY A 142 -11.26 -2.21 6.76
CA GLY A 142 -10.70 -3.55 6.62
C GLY A 142 -9.18 -3.59 6.84
N LEU A 143 -8.44 -2.56 6.44
CA LEU A 143 -7.00 -2.46 6.73
C LEU A 143 -6.75 -2.31 8.24
N VAL A 144 -7.47 -1.42 8.90
CA VAL A 144 -7.35 -1.17 10.35
C VAL A 144 -7.66 -2.44 11.14
N LEU A 145 -8.71 -3.16 10.76
CA LEU A 145 -9.13 -4.40 11.41
C LEU A 145 -8.19 -5.57 11.13
N ARG A 146 -7.46 -5.55 10.01
CA ARG A 146 -6.52 -6.62 9.63
C ARG A 146 -5.13 -6.44 10.23
N ALA A 147 -4.69 -5.20 10.43
CA ALA A 147 -3.40 -4.88 11.05
C ALA A 147 -3.36 -5.44 12.48
N ASP A 148 -2.35 -6.24 12.81
CA ASP A 148 -2.19 -6.80 14.16
C ASP A 148 -1.57 -5.76 15.10
N GLU A 149 -0.75 -4.86 14.55
CA GLU A 149 -0.06 -3.81 15.29
C GLU A 149 -0.30 -2.42 14.68
N GLU A 150 -0.21 -1.36 15.50
CA GLU A 150 -0.33 0.02 15.04
C GLU A 150 0.77 0.37 14.03
N SER A 151 1.98 -0.16 14.22
CA SER A 151 3.12 0.00 13.33
C SER A 151 2.91 -0.66 11.96
N GLU A 152 2.12 -1.74 11.85
CA GLU A 152 1.73 -2.32 10.54
C GLU A 152 0.85 -1.34 9.77
N LEU A 153 -0.18 -0.77 10.42
CA LEU A 153 -1.03 0.26 9.82
C LEU A 153 -0.20 1.49 9.44
N ALA A 154 0.65 1.97 10.34
CA ALA A 154 1.52 3.11 10.10
C ALA A 154 2.48 2.86 8.93
N GLY A 155 2.97 1.63 8.75
CA GLY A 155 3.84 1.28 7.63
C GLY A 155 3.15 1.36 6.27
N VAL A 156 1.93 0.84 6.16
CA VAL A 156 1.12 1.01 4.95
C VAL A 156 0.86 2.49 4.70
N MET A 157 0.50 3.25 5.74
CA MET A 157 0.25 4.68 5.58
C MET A 157 1.49 5.48 5.19
N ALA A 158 2.66 5.14 5.73
CA ALA A 158 3.93 5.77 5.40
C ALA A 158 4.30 5.54 3.92
N HIS A 159 4.04 4.34 3.39
CA HIS A 159 4.23 4.02 1.98
C HIS A 159 3.34 4.87 1.06
N GLU A 160 2.04 4.98 1.38
CA GLU A 160 1.12 5.82 0.60
C GLU A 160 1.49 7.31 0.66
N ILE A 161 1.90 7.81 1.83
CA ILE A 161 2.44 9.16 1.98
C ILE A 161 3.68 9.33 1.10
N ALA A 162 4.58 8.35 1.08
CA ALA A 162 5.77 8.38 0.23
C ALA A 162 5.44 8.52 -1.25
N HIS A 163 4.42 7.82 -1.77
CA HIS A 163 3.96 8.00 -3.15
C HIS A 163 3.53 9.43 -3.47
N VAL A 164 2.83 10.09 -2.54
CA VAL A 164 2.44 11.50 -2.69
C VAL A 164 3.66 12.42 -2.60
N THR A 165 4.54 12.23 -1.62
CA THR A 165 5.75 13.06 -1.46
C THR A 165 6.66 12.99 -2.69
N ALA A 166 6.81 11.79 -3.26
CA ALA A 166 7.59 11.55 -4.47
C ALA A 166 6.83 11.89 -5.76
N ARG A 167 5.55 12.31 -5.64
CA ARG A 167 4.67 12.74 -6.74
C ARG A 167 4.52 11.66 -7.82
N HIS A 168 4.49 10.39 -7.42
CA HIS A 168 4.53 9.27 -8.35
C HIS A 168 3.34 9.24 -9.31
N VAL A 169 2.14 9.62 -8.84
CA VAL A 169 0.93 9.67 -9.67
C VAL A 169 1.07 10.69 -10.80
N THR A 170 1.40 11.94 -10.49
CA THR A 170 1.53 13.00 -11.50
C THR A 170 2.72 12.81 -12.41
N LYS A 171 3.80 12.19 -11.94
CA LYS A 171 4.90 11.71 -12.80
C LYS A 171 4.42 10.65 -13.79
N ASN A 172 3.60 9.69 -13.36
CA ASN A 172 3.03 8.69 -14.28
C ASN A 172 2.07 9.31 -15.28
N LEU A 173 1.24 10.28 -14.86
CA LEU A 173 0.39 11.04 -15.77
C LEU A 173 1.22 11.84 -16.80
N SER A 174 2.30 12.48 -16.36
CA SER A 174 3.21 13.21 -17.26
C SER A 174 3.88 12.29 -18.27
N LYS A 175 4.28 11.07 -17.86
CA LYS A 175 4.82 10.05 -18.77
C LYS A 175 3.77 9.59 -19.78
N ALA A 176 2.52 9.41 -19.36
CA ALA A 176 1.42 9.05 -20.24
C ALA A 176 1.12 10.16 -21.25
N GLU A 177 1.07 11.42 -20.81
CA GLU A 177 0.90 12.60 -21.67
C GLU A 177 2.06 12.75 -22.68
N LEU A 178 3.30 12.52 -22.24
CA LEU A 178 4.46 12.52 -23.13
C LEU A 178 4.39 11.40 -24.18
N ALA A 179 4.04 10.18 -23.76
CA ALA A 179 3.87 9.06 -24.69
C ALA A 179 2.75 9.34 -25.70
N GLN A 180 1.66 9.94 -25.25
CA GLN A 180 0.57 10.41 -26.11
C GLN A 180 1.06 11.44 -27.13
N TRP A 181 1.81 12.45 -26.71
CA TRP A 181 2.38 13.45 -27.63
C TRP A 181 3.37 12.83 -28.63
N ALA A 182 4.17 11.85 -28.19
CA ALA A 182 5.09 11.14 -29.07
C ALA A 182 4.36 10.32 -30.16
N MET A 183 3.12 9.89 -29.90
CA MET A 183 2.28 9.18 -30.88
C MET A 183 1.57 10.13 -31.86
N LEU A 184 1.49 11.44 -31.59
CA LEU A 184 0.79 12.40 -32.45
C LEU A 184 1.33 12.46 -33.89
N PRO A 185 2.66 12.49 -34.15
CA PRO A 185 3.16 12.47 -35.52
C PRO A 185 2.73 11.21 -36.28
N LEU A 186 2.72 10.04 -35.61
CA LEU A 186 2.26 8.79 -36.22
C LEU A 186 0.76 8.81 -36.50
N LEU A 187 -0.04 9.48 -35.68
CA LEU A 187 -1.48 9.60 -35.89
C LEU A 187 -1.83 10.56 -37.02
N ILE A 188 -1.13 11.69 -37.12
CA ILE A 188 -1.36 12.74 -38.12
C ILE A 188 -0.78 12.35 -39.49
N PHE A 189 0.44 11.78 -39.51
CA PHE A 189 1.16 11.45 -40.74
C PHE A 189 1.13 9.96 -41.10
N GLY A 190 0.49 9.12 -40.28
CA GLY A 190 0.29 7.69 -40.55
C GLY A 190 -0.95 7.39 -41.41
N PRO A 191 -1.28 6.10 -41.62
CA PRO A 191 -2.30 5.65 -42.58
C PRO A 191 -3.73 6.17 -42.32
N GLY A 192 -4.01 6.64 -41.10
CA GLY A 192 -5.31 7.22 -40.70
C GLY A 192 -5.42 8.74 -40.85
N GLY A 193 -4.31 9.45 -41.13
CA GLY A 193 -4.27 10.89 -41.35
C GLY A 193 -4.99 11.74 -40.29
N TRP A 194 -5.53 12.89 -40.71
CA TRP A 194 -6.31 13.79 -39.85
C TRP A 194 -7.59 13.16 -39.26
N ALA A 195 -8.14 12.10 -39.87
CA ALA A 195 -9.30 11.38 -39.34
C ALA A 195 -8.95 10.60 -38.07
N GLY A 196 -7.75 9.99 -38.01
CA GLY A 196 -7.22 9.37 -36.79
C GLY A 196 -7.07 10.37 -35.65
N TYR A 197 -6.61 11.59 -35.95
CA TYR A 197 -6.49 12.68 -34.98
C TYR A 197 -7.85 13.15 -34.43
N GLY A 198 -8.89 13.21 -35.27
CA GLY A 198 -10.25 13.58 -34.84
C GLY A 198 -10.86 12.59 -33.83
N ILE A 199 -10.67 11.28 -34.03
CA ILE A 199 -11.14 10.23 -33.10
C ILE A 199 -10.37 10.28 -31.77
N TYR A 200 -9.08 10.58 -31.83
CA TYR A 200 -8.23 10.73 -30.64
C TYR A 200 -8.63 11.93 -29.76
N GLN A 201 -8.93 13.09 -30.36
CA GLN A 201 -9.41 14.25 -29.59
C GLN A 201 -10.78 14.01 -28.94
N ALA A 202 -11.65 13.21 -29.58
CA ALA A 202 -12.96 12.87 -29.03
C ALA A 202 -12.90 11.87 -27.86
N SER A 203 -11.79 11.14 -27.70
CA SER A 203 -11.58 10.18 -26.59
C SER A 203 -10.96 10.83 -25.34
N ASN A 204 -11.00 12.16 -25.26
CA ASN A 204 -10.33 12.96 -24.24
C ASN A 204 -10.51 12.41 -22.81
N PHE A 205 -9.39 11.89 -22.29
CA PHE A 205 -8.83 12.14 -20.97
C PHE A 205 -9.63 11.69 -19.73
N PHE A 206 -10.04 10.42 -19.68
CA PHE A 206 -10.30 9.74 -18.41
C PHE A 206 -9.25 8.66 -18.18
N VAL A 207 -8.09 9.03 -17.64
CA VAL A 207 -7.17 8.05 -17.05
C VAL A 207 -7.66 7.84 -15.62
N PRO A 208 -8.24 6.68 -15.28
CA PRO A 208 -8.60 6.42 -13.89
C PRO A 208 -7.32 6.31 -13.06
N VAL A 209 -7.01 7.41 -12.36
CA VAL A 209 -5.81 7.57 -11.53
C VAL A 209 -5.70 6.48 -10.46
N ALA A 210 -6.86 5.99 -9.98
CA ALA A 210 -6.96 4.96 -8.94
C ALA A 210 -6.38 3.58 -9.36
N PHE A 211 -6.04 3.36 -10.63
CA PHE A 211 -5.50 2.07 -11.11
C PHE A 211 -4.12 2.18 -11.78
N LEU A 212 -3.40 3.28 -11.58
CA LEU A 212 -2.05 3.41 -12.12
C LEU A 212 -1.09 2.48 -11.37
N LYS A 213 -0.67 1.40 -12.05
CA LYS A 213 0.44 0.57 -11.59
C LYS A 213 1.72 1.41 -11.55
N PHE A 214 2.43 1.35 -10.44
CA PHE A 214 3.70 2.04 -10.31
C PHE A 214 4.86 1.18 -10.83
N SER A 215 5.88 1.85 -11.35
CA SER A 215 7.12 1.17 -11.76
C SER A 215 7.84 0.62 -10.54
N ARG A 216 8.64 -0.44 -10.73
CA ARG A 216 9.48 -1.02 -9.65
C ARG A 216 10.34 0.02 -8.94
N ASP A 217 10.87 1.00 -9.67
CA ASP A 217 11.69 2.06 -9.08
C ASP A 217 10.88 3.01 -8.18
N ALA A 218 9.62 3.28 -8.53
CA ALA A 218 8.71 4.08 -7.72
C ALA A 218 8.31 3.32 -6.44
N GLU A 219 8.08 2.00 -6.53
CA GLU A 219 7.87 1.16 -5.35
C GLU A 219 9.08 1.17 -4.42
N ARG A 220 10.29 1.00 -4.96
CA ARG A 220 11.53 1.03 -4.16
C ARG A 220 11.77 2.41 -3.53
N GLU A 221 11.48 3.50 -4.24
CA GLU A 221 11.56 4.86 -3.68
C GLU A 221 10.52 5.07 -2.57
N ALA A 222 9.30 4.58 -2.76
CA ALA A 222 8.25 4.67 -1.74
C ALA A 222 8.56 3.83 -0.49
N ASP A 223 9.08 2.61 -0.66
CA ASP A 223 9.57 1.76 0.45
C ASP A 223 10.68 2.49 1.22
N PHE A 224 11.68 3.01 0.50
CA PHE A 224 12.82 3.69 1.09
C PHE A 224 12.44 4.95 1.89
N LEU A 225 11.54 5.78 1.35
CA LEU A 225 11.04 6.97 2.04
C LEU A 225 10.10 6.60 3.19
N GLY A 226 9.19 5.65 2.96
CA GLY A 226 8.24 5.17 3.96
C GLY A 226 8.92 4.64 5.22
N LEU A 227 9.97 3.82 5.07
CA LEU A 227 10.79 3.35 6.20
C LEU A 227 11.37 4.50 7.04
N GLN A 228 11.83 5.56 6.38
CA GLN A 228 12.40 6.72 7.07
C GLN A 228 11.32 7.53 7.78
N TYR A 229 10.11 7.63 7.21
CA TYR A 229 8.98 8.31 7.85
C TYR A 229 8.48 7.52 9.08
N MET A 230 8.42 6.19 8.99
CA MET A 230 8.15 5.33 10.15
C MET A 230 9.21 5.53 11.24
N TYR A 231 10.48 5.47 10.86
CA TYR A 231 11.59 5.66 11.79
C TYR A 231 11.53 7.02 12.48
N LYS A 232 11.29 8.09 11.73
CA LYS A 232 11.25 9.47 12.26
C LYS A 232 10.09 9.67 13.24
N THR A 233 8.96 9.02 13.00
CA THR A 233 7.80 9.01 13.91
C THR A 233 7.96 8.07 15.11
N GLY A 234 8.98 7.21 15.10
CA GLY A 234 9.28 6.27 16.17
C GLY A 234 8.62 4.90 16.04
N TYR A 235 7.91 4.62 14.95
CA TYR A 235 7.38 3.28 14.69
C TYR A 235 8.49 2.30 14.31
N ASP A 236 8.29 1.02 14.61
CA ASP A 236 9.20 -0.05 14.20
C ASP A 236 9.13 -0.24 12.67
N PRO A 237 10.21 0.06 11.92
CA PRO A 237 10.24 -0.14 10.47
C PRO A 237 10.12 -1.62 10.07
N ASN A 238 10.44 -2.56 10.97
CA ASN A 238 10.32 -4.00 10.70
C ASN A 238 8.86 -4.45 10.58
N SER A 239 7.90 -3.76 11.23
CA SER A 239 6.48 -4.09 11.10
C SER A 239 5.96 -3.93 9.67
N TYR A 240 6.61 -3.10 8.84
CA TYR A 240 6.30 -3.01 7.41
C TYR A 240 6.64 -4.33 6.68
N VAL A 241 7.79 -4.93 7.01
CA VAL A 241 8.21 -6.22 6.47
C VAL A 241 7.26 -7.33 6.96
N SER A 242 6.95 -7.34 8.26
CA SER A 242 6.01 -8.30 8.86
C SER A 242 4.65 -8.27 8.18
N PHE A 243 4.12 -7.08 7.90
CA PHE A 243 2.85 -6.92 7.18
C PHE A 243 2.90 -7.52 5.76
N PHE A 244 3.98 -7.27 5.01
CA PHE A 244 4.16 -7.87 3.69
C PHE A 244 4.24 -9.40 3.73
N GLU A 245 5.00 -9.96 4.66
CA GLU A 245 5.12 -11.41 4.81
C GLU A 245 3.78 -12.05 5.16
N LYS A 246 3.01 -11.41 6.04
CA LYS A 246 1.66 -11.81 6.45
C LYS A 246 0.69 -11.86 5.27
N ILE A 247 0.66 -10.82 4.43
CA ILE A 247 -0.20 -10.80 3.24
C ILE A 247 0.20 -11.88 2.24
N ARG A 248 1.51 -12.10 2.04
CA ARG A 248 1.99 -13.18 1.18
C ARG A 248 1.63 -14.57 1.72
N ALA A 249 1.68 -14.75 3.04
CA ALA A 249 1.28 -15.99 3.68
C ALA A 249 -0.23 -16.23 3.50
N GLU A 250 -1.05 -15.18 3.58
CA GLU A 250 -2.49 -15.23 3.33
C GLU A 250 -2.80 -15.61 1.88
N GLU A 251 -2.12 -14.98 0.91
CA GLU A 251 -2.29 -15.33 -0.51
C GLU A 251 -1.90 -16.78 -0.82
N ARG A 252 -0.85 -17.30 -0.19
CA ARG A 252 -0.46 -18.72 -0.32
C ARG A 252 -1.53 -19.66 0.24
N ARG A 253 -2.21 -19.26 1.32
CA ARG A 253 -3.29 -20.05 1.94
C ARG A 253 -4.58 -19.98 1.14
N ARG A 254 -4.89 -18.83 0.54
CA ARG A 254 -6.09 -18.58 -0.25
C ARG A 254 -5.71 -17.77 -1.50
N PRO A 255 -5.40 -18.45 -2.62
CA PRO A 255 -5.09 -17.76 -3.86
C PRO A 255 -6.22 -16.82 -4.30
N GLY A 256 -5.87 -15.59 -4.66
CA GLY A 256 -6.84 -14.53 -4.98
C GLY A 256 -7.35 -13.75 -3.77
N SER A 257 -6.77 -13.92 -2.59
CA SER A 257 -7.06 -13.10 -1.40
C SER A 257 -6.16 -11.87 -1.30
N ILE A 258 -5.25 -11.66 -2.26
CA ILE A 258 -4.41 -10.45 -2.35
C ILE A 258 -5.30 -9.21 -2.18
N PRO A 259 -5.05 -8.40 -1.15
CA PRO A 259 -5.79 -7.16 -1.00
C PRO A 259 -5.57 -6.20 -2.17
N LYS A 260 -6.58 -5.39 -2.50
CA LYS A 260 -6.51 -4.52 -3.69
C LYS A 260 -5.32 -3.56 -3.69
N ILE A 261 -4.84 -3.11 -2.53
CA ILE A 261 -3.61 -2.30 -2.43
C ILE A 261 -2.41 -2.99 -3.10
N PHE A 262 -2.32 -4.31 -2.98
CA PHE A 262 -1.22 -5.10 -3.54
C PHE A 262 -1.44 -5.49 -5.01
N ALA A 263 -2.62 -5.23 -5.57
CA ALA A 263 -2.85 -5.36 -7.01
C ALA A 263 -2.15 -4.21 -7.78
N SER A 264 -2.06 -3.02 -7.19
CA SER A 264 -1.27 -1.90 -7.70
C SER A 264 0.18 -1.93 -7.23
N HIS A 265 0.45 -2.41 -6.00
CA HIS A 265 1.76 -2.41 -5.35
C HIS A 265 2.16 -3.81 -4.81
N PRO A 266 2.52 -4.78 -5.66
CA PRO A 266 2.74 -6.16 -5.21
C PRO A 266 3.94 -6.29 -4.25
N PRO A 267 3.82 -7.06 -3.14
CA PRO A 267 4.90 -7.26 -2.18
C PRO A 267 5.82 -8.37 -2.69
N THR A 268 6.80 -7.99 -3.52
CA THR A 268 7.72 -8.97 -4.12
C THR A 268 8.79 -9.42 -3.12
N PRO A 269 9.35 -10.64 -3.26
CA PRO A 269 10.50 -11.07 -2.45
C PRO A 269 11.68 -10.08 -2.51
N GLU A 270 11.88 -9.49 -3.69
CA GLU A 270 12.90 -8.47 -3.93
C GLU A 270 12.68 -7.23 -3.05
N ARG A 271 11.44 -6.72 -2.97
CA ARG A 271 11.10 -5.57 -2.12
C ARG A 271 11.32 -5.87 -0.65
N ILE A 272 10.94 -7.05 -0.18
CA ILE A 272 11.15 -7.48 1.21
C ILE A 272 12.65 -7.48 1.54
N GLN A 273 13.46 -8.13 0.70
CA GLN A 273 14.91 -8.20 0.90
C GLN A 273 15.56 -6.82 0.84
N ASN A 274 15.14 -5.98 -0.11
CA ASN A 274 15.63 -4.61 -0.21
C ASN A 274 15.27 -3.80 1.04
N THR A 275 14.03 -3.88 1.49
CA THR A 275 13.54 -3.20 2.70
C THR A 275 14.34 -3.60 3.93
N GLN A 276 14.57 -4.89 4.15
CA GLN A 276 15.43 -5.39 5.25
C GLN A 276 16.86 -4.86 5.16
N THR A 277 17.43 -4.83 3.95
CA THR A 277 18.77 -4.28 3.72
C THR A 277 18.82 -2.79 4.01
N GLU A 278 17.80 -2.03 3.62
CA GLU A 278 17.70 -0.60 3.87
C GLU A 278 17.56 -0.30 5.36
N ILE A 279 16.71 -1.02 6.09
CA ILE A 279 16.58 -0.89 7.54
C ILE A 279 17.96 -1.00 8.22
N ALA A 280 18.74 -2.02 7.87
CA ALA A 280 20.07 -2.23 8.43
C ALA A 280 21.12 -1.19 7.99
N ARG A 281 20.90 -0.53 6.84
CA ARG A 281 21.88 0.36 6.21
C ARG A 281 21.70 1.82 6.56
N ILE A 282 20.47 2.32 6.56
CA ILE A 282 20.18 3.77 6.59
C ILE A 282 19.59 4.25 7.90
N LEU A 283 19.00 3.34 8.69
CA LEU A 283 18.35 3.70 9.94
C LEU A 283 19.33 3.52 11.10
N PRO A 284 19.61 4.56 11.88
CA PRO A 284 20.37 4.41 13.11
C PRO A 284 19.68 3.45 14.07
N GLU A 285 20.46 2.71 14.85
CA GLU A 285 19.90 1.86 15.90
C GLU A 285 19.17 2.70 16.95
N ARG A 286 18.03 2.18 17.41
CA ARG A 286 17.19 2.80 18.44
C ARG A 286 16.88 1.76 19.50
N ASN A 287 16.89 2.18 20.76
CA ASN A 287 16.63 1.27 21.88
C ASN A 287 15.18 0.77 21.91
N GLU A 288 14.25 1.63 21.49
CA GLU A 288 12.82 1.38 21.60
C GLU A 288 12.09 1.90 20.35
N TYR A 289 11.07 1.16 19.95
CA TYR A 289 10.15 1.50 18.88
C TYR A 289 8.70 1.41 19.36
N VAL A 290 7.84 2.22 18.77
CA VAL A 290 6.39 2.08 18.90
C VAL A 290 5.95 0.94 17.99
N VAL A 291 5.44 -0.13 18.60
CA VAL A 291 4.87 -1.27 17.88
C VAL A 291 3.33 -1.17 17.91
N THR A 292 2.75 -1.17 19.11
CA THR A 292 1.32 -0.96 19.33
C THR A 292 1.10 -0.12 20.57
N ARG A 293 0.11 0.78 20.53
CA ARG A 293 -0.44 1.43 21.72
C ARG A 293 -1.80 0.83 22.06
N SER A 294 -2.16 0.82 23.34
CA SER A 294 -3.47 0.33 23.80
C SER A 294 -4.65 1.05 23.13
N GLU A 295 -4.45 2.30 22.70
CA GLU A 295 -5.44 3.07 21.96
C GLU A 295 -5.78 2.45 20.61
N PHE A 296 -4.80 1.87 19.91
CA PHE A 296 -5.02 1.15 18.66
C PHE A 296 -6.02 0.01 18.85
N ASP A 297 -5.82 -0.80 19.90
CA ASP A 297 -6.68 -1.94 20.20
C ASP A 297 -8.10 -1.50 20.56
N MET A 298 -8.25 -0.41 21.32
CA MET A 298 -9.56 0.18 21.64
C MET A 298 -10.29 0.66 20.39
N VAL A 299 -9.59 1.37 19.49
CA VAL A 299 -10.16 1.87 18.24
C VAL A 299 -10.52 0.72 17.30
N LYS A 300 -9.67 -0.30 17.21
CA LYS A 300 -9.91 -1.51 16.43
C LYS A 300 -11.14 -2.27 16.93
N ALA A 301 -11.29 -2.44 18.25
CA ALA A 301 -12.46 -3.06 18.85
C ALA A 301 -13.74 -2.25 18.57
N ARG A 302 -13.70 -0.93 18.76
CA ARG A 302 -14.81 -0.03 18.45
C ARG A 302 -15.23 -0.11 16.99
N LEU A 303 -14.26 -0.10 16.07
CA LEU A 303 -14.51 -0.22 14.64
C LEU A 303 -15.16 -1.57 14.28
N ALA A 304 -14.72 -2.66 14.91
CA ALA A 304 -15.32 -3.98 14.71
C ALA A 304 -16.79 -4.02 15.15
N GLU A 305 -17.13 -3.38 16.27
CA GLU A 305 -18.52 -3.26 16.74
C GLU A 305 -19.40 -2.44 15.77
N ILE A 306 -18.89 -1.32 15.27
CA ILE A 306 -19.59 -0.48 14.30
C ILE A 306 -19.89 -1.26 13.02
N GLN A 307 -18.91 -2.02 12.52
CA GLN A 307 -19.10 -2.84 11.32
C GLN A 307 -20.06 -4.00 11.55
N ALA A 308 -20.00 -4.67 12.71
CA ALA A 308 -20.94 -5.72 13.06
C ALA A 308 -22.39 -5.18 13.15
N GLY A 309 -22.58 -4.01 13.77
CA GLY A 309 -23.88 -3.35 13.85
C GLY A 309 -24.42 -2.89 12.48
N SER A 310 -23.54 -2.40 11.60
CA SER A 310 -23.92 -1.98 10.24
C SER A 310 -24.37 -3.17 9.40
N LYS A 311 -23.64 -4.30 9.44
CA LYS A 311 -23.99 -5.54 8.76
C LYS A 311 -25.32 -6.13 9.26
N ALA A 312 -25.59 -6.03 10.56
CA ALA A 312 -26.87 -6.47 11.12
C ALA A 312 -28.05 -5.65 10.58
N LYS A 313 -27.91 -4.32 10.47
CA LYS A 313 -28.95 -3.44 9.90
C LYS A 313 -29.22 -3.70 8.42
N GLU A 314 -28.17 -3.86 7.61
CA GLU A 314 -28.31 -4.20 6.18
C GLU A 314 -29.06 -5.53 5.98
N GLN A 315 -28.80 -6.52 6.85
CA GLN A 315 -29.51 -7.80 6.83
C GLN A 315 -30.98 -7.70 7.27
N GLU A 316 -31.36 -6.69 8.05
CA GLU A 316 -32.76 -6.44 8.41
C GLU A 316 -33.54 -5.73 7.31
N GLU A 317 -32.93 -4.74 6.64
CA GLU A 317 -33.55 -4.01 5.53
C GLU A 317 -33.73 -4.88 4.27
N GLY A 318 -32.86 -5.87 4.06
CA GLY A 318 -32.94 -6.83 2.94
C GLY A 318 -33.97 -7.96 3.11
N LYS A 319 -34.67 -8.06 4.25
CA LYS A 319 -35.67 -9.11 4.49
C LYS A 319 -37.06 -8.65 4.03
N PRO A 320 -37.84 -9.50 3.33
CA PRO A 320 -39.24 -9.19 3.03
C PRO A 320 -40.03 -9.01 4.33
N THR A 321 -40.43 -7.76 4.61
CA THR A 321 -41.25 -7.45 5.78
C THR A 321 -42.68 -7.91 5.53
N LEU A 322 -43.20 -8.82 6.37
CA LEU A 322 -44.62 -9.16 6.37
C LEU A 322 -45.41 -7.94 6.84
N ARG A 323 -46.17 -7.32 5.93
CA ARG A 323 -47.20 -6.35 6.31
C ARG A 323 -48.22 -7.07 7.17
N LYS A 324 -48.17 -6.89 8.50
CA LYS A 324 -49.26 -7.31 9.37
C LYS A 324 -50.49 -6.51 8.95
N ARG A 325 -51.52 -7.23 8.49
CA ARG A 325 -52.84 -6.67 8.20
C ARG A 325 -53.33 -5.95 9.46
N THR A 326 -53.30 -4.62 9.46
CA THR A 326 -53.90 -3.80 10.51
C THR A 326 -55.41 -4.05 10.55
N GLU A 327 -56.01 -3.98 11.74
CA GLU A 327 -57.41 -4.34 11.96
C GLU A 327 -58.41 -3.53 11.11
N GLN A 328 -57.99 -2.40 10.55
CA GLN A 328 -58.76 -1.60 9.60
C GLN A 328 -59.14 -2.35 8.31
N ASP A 329 -58.41 -3.41 7.98
CA ASP A 329 -58.65 -4.22 6.78
C ASP A 329 -59.51 -5.47 7.07
N LYS A 330 -59.83 -5.76 8.34
CA LYS A 330 -60.78 -6.83 8.73
C LYS A 330 -62.24 -6.39 8.59
N ASP A 331 -62.52 -5.10 8.64
CA ASP A 331 -63.89 -4.58 8.53
C ASP A 331 -64.39 -4.45 7.09
N LYS A 332 -63.50 -4.47 6.09
CA LYS A 332 -63.91 -4.48 4.67
C LYS A 332 -64.39 -5.84 4.18
N ASP A 333 -63.92 -6.94 4.78
CA ASP A 333 -64.35 -8.29 4.39
C ASP A 333 -65.62 -8.75 5.12
N LYS A 334 -66.01 -8.13 6.24
CA LYS A 334 -67.24 -8.51 6.97
C LYS A 334 -68.55 -7.99 6.35
N LYS A 335 -68.50 -7.12 5.34
CA LYS A 335 -69.71 -6.62 4.63
C LYS A 335 -70.00 -7.31 3.30
N GLY A 336 -69.20 -8.29 2.89
CA GLY A 336 -69.37 -9.00 1.63
C GLY A 336 -69.53 -10.49 1.80
N LYS A 337 -70.77 -10.98 1.76
CA LYS A 337 -71.21 -12.36 1.52
C LYS A 337 -71.25 -13.32 2.72
N GLU A 338 -72.40 -13.29 3.37
CA GLU A 338 -73.13 -14.53 3.65
C GLU A 338 -73.38 -15.28 2.32
N GLN A 339 -72.76 -16.44 2.12
CA GLN A 339 -73.35 -17.59 1.42
C GLN A 339 -72.45 -18.83 1.54
N LYS A 340 -73.11 -19.96 1.88
CA LYS A 340 -72.65 -21.37 2.00
C LYS A 340 -71.61 -21.76 0.92
N THR A 341 -70.62 -22.63 1.15
CA THR A 341 -70.71 -24.08 1.45
C THR A 341 -69.35 -24.66 1.90
N GLU A 342 -69.39 -25.84 2.51
CA GLU A 342 -68.28 -26.75 2.85
C GLU A 342 -67.25 -26.94 1.71
N ASP A 343 -65.94 -26.94 2.01
CA ASP A 343 -65.04 -28.10 1.81
C ASP A 343 -63.63 -27.82 2.37
N ASP A 344 -62.94 -28.89 2.79
CA ASP A 344 -61.61 -28.96 3.41
C ASP A 344 -60.49 -28.61 2.40
N ASP A 345 -59.74 -27.52 2.62
CA ASP A 345 -58.61 -27.18 1.74
C ASP A 345 -57.39 -26.69 2.54
N ARG A 346 -56.51 -27.65 2.89
CA ARG A 346 -55.18 -27.37 3.44
C ARG A 346 -54.22 -27.01 2.31
N PRO A 347 -53.40 -25.95 2.45
CA PRO A 347 -52.56 -25.48 1.36
C PRO A 347 -51.39 -26.44 1.10
N VAL A 348 -51.26 -26.93 -0.14
CA VAL A 348 -50.11 -27.73 -0.60
C VAL A 348 -49.18 -26.88 -1.47
N LEU A 349 -47.89 -26.93 -1.18
CA LEU A 349 -46.83 -26.23 -1.93
C LEU A 349 -46.61 -26.86 -3.31
N LYS A 350 -46.85 -26.09 -4.38
CA LYS A 350 -46.43 -26.47 -5.74
C LYS A 350 -44.99 -26.01 -6.00
N ARG A 351 -44.07 -26.95 -6.21
CA ARG A 351 -42.79 -26.69 -6.87
C ARG A 351 -43.03 -26.67 -8.39
N ARG A 352 -42.55 -25.62 -9.07
CA ARG A 352 -42.49 -25.56 -10.54
C ARG A 352 -41.16 -26.15 -11.03
N PRO A 353 -41.16 -26.82 -12.21
CA PRO A 353 -39.98 -27.46 -12.79
C PRO A 353 -38.91 -26.47 -13.24
#